data_AF-A0A830FGR8-F1
#
_entry.id   AF-A0A830FGR8-F1
#
_cell.length_a   1.000
_cell.length_b   1.000
_cell.length_c   1.000
_cell.angle_alpha   90.00
_cell.angle_beta   90.00
_cell.angle_gamma   90.00
#
_symmetry.space_group_name_H-M   'P 1'
#
loop_
_entity.id
_entity.type
_entity.pdbx_description
1 polymer ?
#
loop_
_entity_poly.entity_id
_entity_poly.type
_entity_poly.pdbx_seq_one_letter_code
_entity_poly.pdbx_strand_id
1 'polypeptide(L)'
;MKDPESRTVFAGVDGRTDTELPDWYRRKKMVDEPKSFAETIRDLPQAVETTVAYRNPYSDEWVETDRFNALVEPTRARDHATDDEPNADPLFHVPTDSYAIINPVDVYRPLEEVLREETIDGTPLGDVMFGEIRRYRGGGEVHMDVMFDGLEVRLPGRSDPITMGVTSGYDFFGEHAVYVEGFAQDGYCSNSMRSLTDKEVIKHVGDVRDFRTWWEEILAQVELVADDLFEFIRDAQEIDLEFAELPFTVTEFYSLLGFPDYLAERAAEDAEANAASPFEIDMWTLHSGATYALTHFFQGKEGTSLDQYVRVANDILFNPEGTIERVERAYEEQLEADGDDGSQASLAGERALASIERVNEDLQANVEQFEAREEALRERFQQVTN
;
A
#
# COMPACT_ATOMS: atom_id res chain seq x y z
N MET A 1 9.22 4.94 -6.88
CA MET A 1 8.09 5.84 -6.55
C MET A 1 8.54 7.27 -6.78
N LYS A 2 7.65 8.28 -6.90
CA LYS A 2 8.12 9.68 -6.80
C LYS A 2 8.84 9.88 -5.46
N ASP A 3 9.98 10.54 -5.48
CA ASP A 3 10.72 10.81 -4.25
C ASP A 3 9.93 11.77 -3.35
N PRO A 4 9.81 11.48 -2.05
CA PRO A 4 9.18 12.39 -1.11
C PRO A 4 10.03 13.63 -0.89
N GLU A 5 9.38 14.75 -0.57
CA GLU A 5 10.07 15.99 -0.17
C GLU A 5 10.85 15.78 1.13
N SER A 6 10.30 14.95 2.02
CA SER A 6 11.00 14.49 3.22
C SER A 6 10.56 13.10 3.63
N ARG A 7 11.49 12.35 4.23
CA ARG A 7 11.25 11.06 4.88
C ARG A 7 11.74 11.15 6.31
N THR A 8 10.90 10.79 7.27
CA THR A 8 11.26 10.73 8.69
C THR A 8 11.05 9.31 9.19
N VAL A 9 12.09 8.69 9.72
CA VAL A 9 12.00 7.38 10.37
C VAL A 9 11.73 7.57 11.86
N PHE A 10 10.85 6.75 12.41
CA PHE A 10 10.51 6.77 13.83
C PHE A 10 10.62 5.37 14.45
N ALA A 11 10.82 5.35 15.76
CA ALA A 11 10.80 4.16 16.61
C ALA A 11 10.23 4.53 17.99
N GLY A 12 9.34 3.70 18.50
CA GLY A 12 8.64 3.93 19.76
C GLY A 12 7.61 5.05 19.72
N VAL A 13 6.68 5.04 20.68
CA VAL A 13 5.56 5.98 20.70
C VAL A 13 5.94 7.39 21.14
N ASP A 14 6.61 7.57 22.28
CA ASP A 14 6.81 8.90 22.89
C ASP A 14 8.19 9.13 23.52
N GLY A 15 9.18 8.31 23.14
CA GLY A 15 10.58 8.45 23.56
C GLY A 15 10.81 8.18 25.05
N ARG A 16 9.81 7.63 25.76
CA ARG A 16 9.95 7.15 27.15
C ARG A 16 10.54 5.77 27.23
N THR A 17 10.45 5.02 26.15
CA THR A 17 11.03 3.70 25.96
C THR A 17 12.17 3.77 24.95
N ASP A 18 13.25 3.05 25.26
CA ASP A 18 14.42 2.92 24.39
C ASP A 18 14.10 1.92 23.25
N THR A 19 13.08 2.22 22.45
CA THR A 19 12.69 1.38 21.32
C THR A 19 13.76 1.47 20.24
N GLU A 20 14.38 0.35 19.93
CA GLU A 20 15.36 0.25 18.86
C GLU A 20 14.71 -0.20 17.53
N LEU A 21 15.22 0.32 16.42
CA LEU A 21 14.87 -0.23 15.10
C LEU A 21 15.40 -1.66 14.96
N PRO A 22 14.61 -2.60 14.41
CA PRO A 22 15.11 -3.92 14.07
C PRO A 22 16.33 -3.85 13.13
N ASP A 23 17.29 -4.77 13.30
CA ASP A 23 18.55 -4.76 12.56
C ASP A 23 18.37 -4.79 11.04
N TRP A 24 17.38 -5.54 10.55
CA TRP A 24 17.07 -5.59 9.12
C TRP A 24 16.62 -4.23 8.59
N TYR A 25 15.79 -3.50 9.36
CA TYR A 25 15.27 -2.19 8.99
C TYR A 25 16.37 -1.12 9.05
N ARG A 26 17.15 -1.12 10.13
CA ARG A 26 18.30 -0.22 10.35
C ARG A 26 19.33 -0.31 9.24
N ARG A 27 19.69 -1.54 8.82
CA ARG A 27 20.61 -1.80 7.69
C ARG A 27 20.16 -1.16 6.38
N LYS A 28 18.85 -1.05 6.16
CA LYS A 28 18.27 -0.57 4.91
C LYS A 28 18.03 0.94 4.90
N LYS A 29 17.64 1.53 6.04
CA LYS A 29 17.29 2.96 6.12
C LYS A 29 18.45 3.88 6.52
N MET A 30 19.56 3.35 7.02
CA MET A 30 20.74 4.14 7.44
C MET A 30 20.38 5.32 8.36
N VAL A 31 19.64 5.05 9.43
CA VAL A 31 19.24 6.06 10.44
C VAL A 31 19.89 5.73 11.76
N ASP A 32 20.69 6.66 12.28
CA ASP A 32 21.43 6.51 13.53
C ASP A 32 20.55 6.80 14.77
N GLU A 33 19.67 7.79 14.69
CA GLU A 33 18.77 8.21 15.79
C GLU A 33 17.35 8.46 15.25
N PRO A 34 16.43 7.48 15.34
CA PRO A 34 15.04 7.69 14.95
C PRO A 34 14.31 8.62 15.93
N LYS A 35 13.33 9.37 15.43
CA LYS A 35 12.43 10.17 16.29
C LYS A 35 11.37 9.28 16.94
N SER A 36 10.69 9.77 17.98
CA SER A 36 9.46 9.12 18.43
C SER A 36 8.30 9.38 17.48
N PHE A 37 7.34 8.45 17.42
CA PHE A 37 6.12 8.62 16.64
C PHE A 37 5.37 9.91 17.01
N ALA A 38 5.15 10.14 18.30
CA ALA A 38 4.43 11.30 18.81
C ALA A 38 5.14 12.63 18.50
N GLU A 39 6.47 12.67 18.50
CA GLU A 39 7.21 13.85 18.02
C GLU A 39 6.96 14.06 16.53
N THR A 40 7.06 13.00 15.73
CA THR A 40 6.91 13.07 14.28
C THR A 40 5.51 13.54 13.87
N ILE A 41 4.46 13.08 14.56
CA ILE A 41 3.06 13.50 14.35
C ILE A 41 2.85 14.98 14.68
N ARG A 42 3.45 15.48 15.78
CA ARG A 42 3.35 16.91 16.13
C ARG A 42 4.04 17.82 15.12
N ASP A 43 5.07 17.32 14.46
CA ASP A 43 5.82 18.02 13.41
C ASP A 43 5.13 17.95 12.03
N LEU A 44 3.97 17.31 11.90
CA LEU A 44 3.25 17.25 10.62
C LEU A 44 2.52 18.57 10.32
N PRO A 45 2.54 19.04 9.06
CA PRO A 45 1.80 20.21 8.64
C PRO A 45 0.29 20.08 8.91
N GLN A 46 -0.31 21.21 9.31
CA GLN A 46 -1.74 21.31 9.61
C GLN A 46 -2.43 22.17 8.56
N ALA A 47 -3.74 22.00 8.42
CA ALA A 47 -4.57 22.85 7.59
C ALA A 47 -5.49 23.71 8.47
N VAL A 48 -5.65 24.97 8.07
CA VAL A 48 -6.69 25.88 8.59
C VAL A 48 -7.44 26.52 7.44
N GLU A 49 -8.70 26.86 7.67
CA GLU A 49 -9.53 27.56 6.69
C GLU A 49 -9.29 29.07 6.72
N THR A 50 -9.30 29.66 5.54
CA THR A 50 -9.36 31.11 5.32
C THR A 50 -10.33 31.44 4.20
N THR A 51 -10.87 32.65 4.24
CA THR A 51 -11.79 33.19 3.22
C THR A 51 -11.18 33.21 1.82
N VAL A 52 -12.00 32.93 0.80
CA VAL A 52 -11.67 33.10 -0.62
C VAL A 52 -12.31 34.38 -1.18
N ALA A 53 -11.57 35.08 -2.03
CA ALA A 53 -12.10 36.21 -2.80
C ALA A 53 -11.76 36.06 -4.29
N TYR A 54 -12.64 36.57 -5.18
CA TYR A 54 -12.38 36.67 -6.62
C TYR A 54 -12.27 38.14 -7.04
N ARG A 55 -11.44 38.41 -8.06
CA ARG A 55 -11.31 39.76 -8.63
C ARG A 55 -12.43 39.99 -9.63
N ASN A 56 -13.32 40.93 -9.33
CA ASN A 56 -14.45 41.26 -10.20
C ASN A 56 -13.91 41.91 -11.51
N PRO A 57 -14.18 41.33 -12.69
CA PRO A 57 -13.60 41.82 -13.95
C PRO A 57 -14.16 43.18 -14.40
N TYR A 58 -15.23 43.67 -13.77
CA TYR A 58 -15.88 44.93 -14.12
C TYR A 58 -15.60 46.07 -13.13
N SER A 59 -15.36 45.76 -11.84
CA SER A 59 -15.01 46.77 -10.83
C SER A 59 -13.54 46.77 -10.43
N ASP A 60 -12.79 45.72 -10.78
CA ASP A 60 -11.41 45.49 -10.34
C ASP A 60 -11.23 45.29 -8.82
N GLU A 61 -12.34 45.11 -8.09
CA GLU A 61 -12.36 44.89 -6.64
C GLU A 61 -12.35 43.40 -6.30
N TRP A 62 -11.74 43.06 -5.17
CA TRP A 62 -11.83 41.72 -4.59
C TRP A 62 -13.15 41.54 -3.87
N VAL A 63 -13.90 40.51 -4.25
CA VAL A 63 -15.19 40.16 -3.67
C VAL A 63 -15.07 38.80 -2.98
N GLU A 64 -15.28 38.79 -1.67
CA GLU A 64 -15.34 37.59 -0.84
C GLU A 64 -16.50 36.68 -1.25
N THR A 65 -16.31 35.36 -1.15
CA THR A 65 -17.35 34.36 -1.41
C THR A 65 -17.42 33.34 -0.29
N ASP A 66 -18.64 33.09 0.19
CA ASP A 66 -18.90 32.07 1.22
C ASP A 66 -19.10 30.65 0.63
N ARG A 67 -18.94 30.48 -0.69
CA ARG A 67 -19.15 29.19 -1.38
C ARG A 67 -17.95 28.27 -1.29
N PHE A 68 -16.78 28.86 -1.03
CA PHE A 68 -15.49 28.19 -1.06
C PHE A 68 -14.65 28.75 0.08
N ASN A 69 -13.86 27.88 0.69
CA ASN A 69 -12.81 28.26 1.63
C ASN A 69 -11.47 27.87 1.04
N ALA A 70 -10.39 28.54 1.45
CA ALA A 70 -9.04 28.14 1.14
C ALA A 70 -8.44 27.41 2.35
N LEU A 71 -7.82 26.28 2.10
CA LEU A 71 -7.05 25.53 3.09
C LEU A 71 -5.60 25.98 2.98
N VAL A 72 -5.05 26.48 4.08
CA VAL A 72 -3.67 26.95 4.13
C VAL A 72 -2.89 26.28 5.25
N GLU A 73 -1.59 26.13 5.07
CA GLU A 73 -0.66 25.72 6.12
C GLU A 73 -0.28 26.95 6.97
N PRO A 74 -0.61 26.98 8.28
CA PRO A 74 -0.41 28.18 9.11
C PRO A 74 1.04 28.65 9.19
N THR A 75 2.01 27.72 9.26
CA THR A 75 3.42 28.06 9.46
C THR A 75 3.99 28.72 8.21
N ARG A 76 3.75 28.14 7.04
CA ARG A 76 4.10 28.70 5.73
C ARG A 76 3.38 30.02 5.47
N ALA A 77 2.13 30.16 5.89
CA ALA A 77 1.42 31.43 5.76
C ALA A 77 2.11 32.54 6.56
N ARG A 78 2.59 32.22 7.78
CA ARG A 78 3.37 33.14 8.62
C ARG A 78 4.75 33.43 8.00
N ASP A 79 5.44 32.42 7.51
CA ASP A 79 6.79 32.54 6.96
C ASP A 79 6.77 33.32 5.63
N HIS A 80 5.73 33.15 4.81
CA HIS A 80 5.44 33.99 3.65
C HIS A 80 5.13 35.45 4.02
N ALA A 81 4.44 35.69 5.16
CA ALA A 81 4.13 37.04 5.63
C ALA A 81 5.34 37.78 6.22
N THR A 82 6.39 37.06 6.62
CA THR A 82 7.60 37.61 7.27
C THR A 82 8.80 37.72 6.33
N ASP A 83 8.64 37.36 5.04
CA ASP A 83 9.71 37.25 4.04
C ASP A 83 10.85 36.28 4.43
N ASP A 84 10.62 35.39 5.39
CA ASP A 84 11.58 34.36 5.79
C ASP A 84 11.71 33.30 4.68
N GLU A 85 10.59 32.92 4.07
CA GLU A 85 10.52 32.08 2.86
C GLU A 85 9.51 32.65 1.84
N PRO A 86 9.88 33.67 1.05
CA PRO A 86 8.95 34.39 0.17
C PRO A 86 8.40 33.56 -1.01
N ASN A 87 8.95 32.34 -1.20
CA ASN A 87 8.48 31.39 -2.23
C ASN A 87 7.67 30.23 -1.64
N ALA A 88 7.47 30.17 -0.32
CA ALA A 88 6.65 29.14 0.29
C ALA A 88 5.18 29.41 -0.06
N ASP A 89 4.58 28.53 -0.87
CA ASP A 89 3.14 28.57 -1.14
C ASP A 89 2.39 27.97 0.07
N PRO A 90 1.63 28.77 0.83
CA PRO A 90 0.86 28.27 1.96
C PRO A 90 -0.45 27.61 1.53
N LEU A 91 -0.91 27.82 0.29
CA LEU A 91 -2.19 27.31 -0.18
C LEU A 91 -2.08 25.81 -0.48
N PHE A 92 -2.86 25.00 0.24
CA PHE A 92 -3.05 23.60 -0.12
C PHE A 92 -4.17 23.46 -1.16
N HIS A 93 -5.38 23.92 -0.84
CA HIS A 93 -6.54 23.63 -1.68
C HIS A 93 -7.65 24.68 -1.52
N VAL A 94 -8.58 24.75 -2.47
CA VAL A 94 -9.76 25.63 -2.40
C VAL A 94 -11.03 24.78 -2.59
N PRO A 95 -11.52 24.10 -1.54
CA PRO A 95 -12.72 23.29 -1.61
C PRO A 95 -14.01 24.10 -1.46
N THR A 96 -15.15 23.43 -1.63
CA THR A 96 -16.46 23.95 -1.22
C THR A 96 -16.56 24.06 0.30
N ASP A 97 -17.50 24.89 0.77
CA ASP A 97 -17.81 25.12 2.19
C ASP A 97 -18.22 23.85 2.99
N SER A 98 -18.57 22.77 2.31
CA SER A 98 -18.89 21.47 2.91
C SER A 98 -17.69 20.65 3.36
N TYR A 99 -16.47 21.12 3.09
CA TYR A 99 -15.23 20.43 3.44
C TYR A 99 -14.95 20.56 4.95
N ALA A 100 -14.62 19.44 5.59
CA ALA A 100 -14.26 19.38 7.00
C ALA A 100 -12.79 18.99 7.13
N ILE A 101 -11.96 19.92 7.60
CA ILE A 101 -10.55 19.65 7.87
C ILE A 101 -10.44 18.57 8.95
N ILE A 102 -9.67 17.52 8.67
CA ILE A 102 -9.25 16.53 9.66
C ILE A 102 -7.73 16.68 9.77
N ASN A 103 -7.24 17.27 10.86
CA ASN A 103 -5.81 17.46 11.02
C ASN A 103 -5.12 16.16 11.47
N PRO A 104 -3.84 15.96 11.13
CA PRO A 104 -3.14 14.70 11.43
C PRO A 104 -3.12 14.37 12.91
N VAL A 105 -3.00 15.40 13.75
CA VAL A 105 -3.00 15.27 15.21
C VAL A 105 -4.34 14.72 15.72
N ASP A 106 -5.46 15.04 15.07
CA ASP A 106 -6.78 14.56 15.48
C ASP A 106 -6.96 13.06 15.16
N VAL A 107 -6.29 12.58 14.10
CA VAL A 107 -6.31 11.18 13.66
C VAL A 107 -5.35 10.33 14.47
N TYR A 108 -4.09 10.77 14.59
CA TYR A 108 -2.99 9.92 15.06
C TYR A 108 -2.70 10.05 16.55
N ARG A 109 -3.17 11.10 17.24
CA ARG A 109 -3.07 11.15 18.70
C ARG A 109 -3.87 10.02 19.38
N PRO A 110 -5.10 9.69 18.96
CA PRO A 110 -5.81 8.51 19.46
C PRO A 110 -5.01 7.22 19.26
N LEU A 111 -4.33 7.05 18.11
CA LEU A 111 -3.45 5.91 17.89
C LEU A 111 -2.34 5.82 18.94
N GLU A 112 -1.74 6.94 19.36
CA GLU A 112 -0.75 6.90 20.45
C GLU A 112 -1.30 6.31 21.75
N GLU A 113 -2.59 6.50 22.05
CA GLU A 113 -3.23 5.94 23.24
C GLU A 113 -3.44 4.43 23.07
N VAL A 114 -4.02 4.02 21.93
CA VAL A 114 -4.25 2.61 21.61
C VAL A 114 -2.94 1.82 21.64
N LEU A 115 -1.87 2.34 21.05
CA LEU A 115 -0.57 1.67 21.03
C LEU A 115 0.07 1.48 22.41
N ARG A 116 -0.30 2.29 23.42
CA ARG A 116 0.18 2.11 24.80
C ARG A 116 -0.61 1.04 25.56
N GLU A 117 -1.82 0.73 25.11
CA GLU A 117 -2.74 -0.20 25.76
C GLU A 117 -2.68 -1.59 25.13
N GLU A 118 -2.68 -1.65 23.80
CA GLU A 118 -2.60 -2.89 23.03
C GLU A 118 -1.21 -3.52 23.12
N THR A 119 -1.18 -4.86 23.14
CA THR A 119 0.05 -5.61 23.38
C THR A 119 0.25 -6.74 22.38
N ILE A 120 1.50 -7.00 22.02
CA ILE A 120 1.93 -8.23 21.36
C ILE A 120 2.86 -9.01 22.29
N ASP A 121 2.57 -10.29 22.51
CA ASP A 121 3.30 -11.14 23.47
C ASP A 121 3.48 -10.51 24.87
N GLY A 122 2.51 -9.71 25.30
CA GLY A 122 2.52 -8.98 26.58
C GLY A 122 3.41 -7.73 26.60
N THR A 123 3.98 -7.31 25.47
CA THR A 123 4.71 -6.05 25.30
C THR A 123 3.80 -5.02 24.61
N PRO A 124 3.67 -3.78 25.12
CA PRO A 124 2.90 -2.75 24.46
C PRO A 124 3.35 -2.50 23.03
N LEU A 125 2.41 -2.35 22.09
CA LEU A 125 2.73 -2.10 20.67
C LEU A 125 3.57 -0.83 20.50
N GLY A 126 3.32 0.19 21.33
CA GLY A 126 4.06 1.46 21.35
C GLY A 126 5.54 1.32 21.73
N ASP A 127 5.95 0.20 22.33
CA ASP A 127 7.33 -0.08 22.69
C ASP A 127 8.08 -0.88 21.62
N VAL A 128 7.36 -1.48 20.66
CA VAL A 128 7.90 -2.27 19.54
C VAL A 128 7.57 -1.67 18.18
N MET A 129 6.88 -0.53 18.14
CA MET A 129 6.52 0.14 16.90
C MET A 129 7.72 0.83 16.24
N PHE A 130 7.77 0.79 14.93
CA PHE A 130 8.71 1.55 14.13
C PHE A 130 8.15 1.81 12.73
N GLY A 131 8.78 2.70 11.97
CA GLY A 131 8.32 2.96 10.62
C GLY A 131 8.85 4.24 10.00
N GLU A 132 8.17 4.70 8.96
CA GLU A 132 8.52 5.95 8.28
C GLU A 132 7.30 6.77 7.89
N ILE A 133 7.49 8.09 7.88
CA ILE A 133 6.55 9.06 7.32
C ILE A 133 7.19 9.72 6.11
N ARG A 134 6.47 9.73 4.99
CA ARG A 134 6.81 10.35 3.72
C ARG A 134 5.90 11.55 3.48
N ARG A 135 6.48 12.73 3.24
CA ARG A 135 5.72 13.97 2.98
C ARG A 135 5.89 14.42 1.54
N TYR A 136 4.79 14.90 0.94
CA TYR A 136 4.73 15.44 -0.41
C TYR A 136 3.93 16.75 -0.40
N ARG A 137 4.16 17.60 -1.41
CA ARG A 137 3.40 18.83 -1.67
C ARG A 137 3.30 19.76 -0.44
N GLY A 138 4.43 20.04 0.19
CA GLY A 138 4.50 20.85 1.41
C GLY A 138 3.86 20.19 2.64
N GLY A 139 3.66 18.87 2.61
CA GLY A 139 2.98 18.08 3.65
C GLY A 139 1.45 18.19 3.64
N GLY A 140 0.89 18.72 2.56
CA GLY A 140 -0.54 18.56 2.27
C GLY A 140 -0.91 17.14 1.83
N GLU A 141 0.09 16.29 1.57
CA GLU A 141 -0.05 14.87 1.26
C GLU A 141 1.02 14.10 2.07
N VAL A 142 0.57 13.13 2.87
CA VAL A 142 1.43 12.33 3.74
C VAL A 142 1.05 10.86 3.67
N HIS A 143 2.08 10.03 3.58
CA HIS A 143 1.98 8.57 3.65
C HIS A 143 2.86 8.08 4.79
N MET A 144 2.41 7.06 5.50
CA MET A 144 3.05 6.55 6.70
C MET A 144 2.93 5.05 6.74
N ASP A 145 4.05 4.38 6.99
CA ASP A 145 4.06 2.95 7.26
C ASP A 145 4.48 2.76 8.72
N VAL A 146 3.65 2.06 9.50
CA VAL A 146 3.89 1.68 10.89
C VAL A 146 3.97 0.16 10.93
N MET A 147 5.01 -0.38 11.54
CA MET A 147 5.25 -1.81 11.73
C MET A 147 5.51 -2.10 13.20
N PHE A 148 5.31 -3.35 13.61
CA PHE A 148 5.50 -3.80 14.99
C PHE A 148 6.49 -4.95 15.03
N ASP A 149 7.59 -4.77 15.76
CA ASP A 149 8.53 -5.87 16.01
C ASP A 149 7.83 -6.96 16.84
N GLY A 150 8.02 -8.21 16.45
CA GLY A 150 7.26 -9.35 16.97
C GLY A 150 5.97 -9.69 16.22
N LEU A 151 5.37 -8.76 15.46
CA LEU A 151 4.25 -9.08 14.57
C LEU A 151 4.79 -9.48 13.20
N GLU A 152 5.23 -10.73 13.08
CA GLU A 152 6.06 -11.16 11.96
C GLU A 152 5.74 -12.56 11.45
N VAL A 153 5.95 -12.75 10.14
CA VAL A 153 5.97 -14.05 9.49
C VAL A 153 7.41 -14.42 9.17
N ARG A 154 7.86 -15.59 9.66
CA ARG A 154 9.21 -16.12 9.39
C ARG A 154 9.15 -17.29 8.42
N LEU A 155 9.62 -17.05 7.20
CA LEU A 155 9.74 -18.11 6.19
C LEU A 155 10.97 -19.00 6.44
N PRO A 156 10.87 -20.32 6.23
CA PRO A 156 12.01 -21.23 6.36
C PRO A 156 13.20 -20.80 5.50
N GLY A 157 14.40 -20.84 6.08
CA GLY A 157 15.64 -20.53 5.34
C GLY A 157 15.95 -19.04 5.15
N ARG A 158 15.09 -18.12 5.61
CA ARG A 158 15.35 -16.68 5.58
C ARG A 158 15.81 -16.15 6.95
N SER A 159 16.76 -15.21 6.95
CA SER A 159 17.26 -14.58 8.17
C SER A 159 16.38 -13.43 8.67
N ASP A 160 15.77 -12.70 7.73
CA ASP A 160 14.97 -11.51 8.00
C ASP A 160 13.48 -11.84 7.82
N PRO A 161 12.59 -11.33 8.70
CA PRO A 161 11.17 -11.64 8.72
C PRO A 161 10.37 -10.81 7.69
N ILE A 162 9.13 -11.21 7.43
CA ILE A 162 8.10 -10.31 6.90
C ILE A 162 7.43 -9.66 8.11
N THR A 163 7.65 -8.35 8.32
CA THR A 163 7.09 -7.62 9.48
C THR A 163 5.79 -6.93 9.09
N MET A 164 4.76 -7.09 9.91
CA MET A 164 3.41 -6.62 9.68
C MET A 164 3.14 -5.27 10.37
N GLY A 165 2.09 -4.60 9.92
CA GLY A 165 1.56 -3.40 10.53
C GLY A 165 0.51 -2.73 9.65
N VAL A 166 0.53 -1.40 9.58
CA VAL A 166 -0.42 -0.59 8.82
C VAL A 166 0.28 0.42 7.93
N THR A 167 -0.31 0.71 6.79
CA THR A 167 0.01 1.90 6.01
C THR A 167 -1.18 2.85 6.06
N SER A 168 -0.92 4.13 6.33
CA SER A 168 -1.92 5.17 6.50
C SER A 168 -1.47 6.45 5.81
N GLY A 169 -2.40 7.35 5.55
CA GLY A 169 -2.06 8.66 5.03
C GLY A 169 -3.24 9.61 5.01
N TYR A 170 -2.97 10.85 4.61
CA TYR A 170 -3.97 11.89 4.39
C TYR A 170 -3.55 12.78 3.22
N ASP A 171 -4.54 13.45 2.62
CA ASP A 171 -4.36 14.36 1.49
C ASP A 171 -5.35 15.55 1.66
N PHE A 172 -4.90 16.79 1.50
CA PHE A 172 -5.78 17.98 1.55
C PHE A 172 -6.24 18.47 0.16
N PHE A 173 -5.76 17.89 -0.95
CA PHE A 173 -5.94 18.36 -2.32
C PHE A 173 -7.21 17.85 -3.03
N GLY A 174 -8.22 17.38 -2.28
CA GLY A 174 -9.57 17.14 -2.78
C GLY A 174 -9.83 15.77 -3.41
N GLU A 175 -8.83 14.87 -3.50
CA GLU A 175 -9.04 13.48 -3.93
C GLU A 175 -9.36 12.54 -2.74
N HIS A 176 -8.70 12.71 -1.59
CA HIS A 176 -8.76 11.86 -0.39
C HIS A 176 -8.72 12.80 0.83
N ALA A 177 -9.17 12.55 2.08
CA ALA A 177 -9.50 11.38 2.87
C ALA A 177 -8.30 10.83 3.66
N VAL A 178 -8.50 10.70 4.96
CA VAL A 178 -7.63 9.93 5.85
C VAL A 178 -7.88 8.46 5.54
N TYR A 179 -6.83 7.67 5.35
CA TYR A 179 -6.96 6.24 5.06
C TYR A 179 -6.04 5.39 5.91
N VAL A 180 -6.38 4.11 6.02
CA VAL A 180 -5.52 3.07 6.60
C VAL A 180 -5.84 1.71 6.00
N GLU A 181 -4.85 0.86 5.88
CA GLU A 181 -4.97 -0.55 5.50
C GLU A 181 -3.81 -1.36 6.08
N GLY A 182 -3.99 -2.68 6.18
CA GLY A 182 -2.95 -3.62 6.57
C GLY A 182 -1.78 -3.61 5.59
N PHE A 183 -0.58 -3.72 6.15
CA PHE A 183 0.68 -3.60 5.45
C PHE A 183 1.69 -4.61 6.00
N ALA A 184 2.61 -5.05 5.15
CA ALA A 184 3.80 -5.76 5.58
C ALA A 184 5.02 -5.33 4.79
N GLN A 185 6.19 -5.57 5.37
CA GLN A 185 7.45 -5.41 4.68
C GLN A 185 8.29 -6.67 4.82
N ASP A 186 8.69 -7.25 3.69
CA ASP A 186 9.66 -8.34 3.65
C ASP A 186 11.05 -7.78 3.97
N GLY A 187 11.62 -8.13 5.12
CA GLY A 187 12.94 -7.64 5.53
C GLY A 187 14.09 -8.15 4.67
N TYR A 188 13.92 -9.28 3.98
CA TYR A 188 14.94 -9.87 3.12
C TYR A 188 15.12 -9.04 1.84
N CYS A 189 14.04 -8.86 1.06
CA CYS A 189 14.05 -8.10 -0.20
C CYS A 189 13.72 -6.60 -0.02
N SER A 190 13.22 -6.21 1.15
CA SER A 190 12.68 -4.86 1.43
C SER A 190 11.46 -4.49 0.59
N ASN A 191 10.67 -5.50 0.20
CA ASN A 191 9.44 -5.34 -0.59
C ASN A 191 8.28 -4.98 0.33
N SER A 192 7.45 -4.05 -0.13
CA SER A 192 6.22 -3.66 0.57
C SER A 192 5.03 -4.45 0.03
N MET A 193 4.29 -5.09 0.94
CA MET A 193 2.99 -5.70 0.70
C MET A 193 1.95 -4.74 1.27
N ARG A 194 1.05 -4.26 0.42
CA ARG A 194 0.02 -3.26 0.76
C ARG A 194 -1.35 -3.88 0.57
N SER A 195 -2.39 -3.22 1.08
CA SER A 195 -3.78 -3.68 0.97
C SER A 195 -3.97 -5.12 1.46
N LEU A 196 -3.36 -5.46 2.61
CA LEU A 196 -3.53 -6.77 3.26
C LEU A 196 -4.85 -6.88 4.05
N THR A 197 -5.49 -5.74 4.31
CA THR A 197 -6.87 -5.65 4.81
C THR A 197 -7.67 -4.74 3.86
N ASP A 198 -8.99 -4.67 4.07
CA ASP A 198 -9.81 -3.65 3.41
C ASP A 198 -9.30 -2.25 3.75
N LYS A 199 -9.29 -1.38 2.73
CA LYS A 199 -8.85 0.01 2.85
C LYS A 199 -9.96 0.85 3.44
N GLU A 200 -9.81 1.24 4.69
CA GLU A 200 -10.72 2.15 5.37
C GLU A 200 -10.40 3.61 5.00
N VAL A 201 -11.43 4.37 4.62
CA VAL A 201 -11.28 5.75 4.12
C VAL A 201 -12.29 6.68 4.78
N ILE A 202 -11.80 7.71 5.48
CA ILE A 202 -12.60 8.76 6.11
C ILE A 202 -12.39 10.05 5.31
N LYS A 203 -13.44 10.50 4.62
CA LYS A 203 -13.40 11.72 3.80
C LYS A 203 -13.38 12.97 4.68
N HIS A 204 -12.76 14.03 4.17
CA HIS A 204 -12.84 15.39 4.73
C HIS A 204 -14.23 16.03 4.50
N VAL A 205 -15.31 15.29 4.75
CA VAL A 205 -16.70 15.71 4.61
C VAL A 205 -17.54 14.93 5.63
N GLY A 206 -18.39 15.62 6.39
CA GLY A 206 -19.32 15.00 7.34
C GLY A 206 -18.76 14.90 8.77
N ASP A 207 -19.45 14.11 9.61
CA ASP A 207 -19.08 13.95 11.02
C ASP A 207 -17.81 13.09 11.14
N VAL A 208 -16.88 13.60 11.95
CA VAL A 208 -15.60 12.95 12.25
C VAL A 208 -15.86 11.66 13.05
N ARG A 209 -15.39 10.52 12.54
CA ARG A 209 -15.50 9.21 13.25
C ARG A 209 -14.73 9.26 14.58
N ASP A 210 -15.11 8.37 15.51
CA ASP A 210 -14.29 8.10 16.69
C ASP A 210 -13.01 7.38 16.26
N PHE A 211 -11.93 8.15 16.11
CA PHE A 211 -10.64 7.61 15.65
C PHE A 211 -10.04 6.61 16.62
N ARG A 212 -10.36 6.64 17.92
CA ARG A 212 -9.82 5.66 18.86
C ARG A 212 -10.33 4.26 18.54
N THR A 213 -11.65 4.09 18.54
CA THR A 213 -12.31 2.83 18.19
C THR A 213 -11.89 2.36 16.78
N TRP A 214 -11.77 3.29 15.84
CA TRP A 214 -11.30 2.98 14.49
C TRP A 214 -9.88 2.39 14.46
N TRP A 215 -8.95 2.90 15.27
CA TRP A 215 -7.61 2.32 15.38
C TRP A 215 -7.60 0.96 16.08
N GLU A 216 -8.42 0.77 17.11
CA GLU A 216 -8.59 -0.52 17.80
C GLU A 216 -9.07 -1.60 16.81
N GLU A 217 -10.10 -1.30 16.01
CA GLU A 217 -10.62 -2.21 14.96
C GLU A 217 -9.56 -2.57 13.92
N ILE A 218 -8.81 -1.59 13.42
CA ILE A 218 -7.77 -1.81 12.40
C ILE A 218 -6.62 -2.66 12.93
N LEU A 219 -6.13 -2.39 14.14
CA LEU A 219 -5.03 -3.16 14.72
C LEU A 219 -5.43 -4.62 14.98
N ALA A 220 -6.67 -4.86 15.43
CA ALA A 220 -7.21 -6.20 15.59
C ALA A 220 -7.34 -6.94 14.24
N GLN A 221 -7.74 -6.26 13.15
CA GLN A 221 -7.73 -6.87 11.81
C GLN A 221 -6.32 -7.25 11.35
N VAL A 222 -5.31 -6.41 11.63
CA VAL A 222 -3.92 -6.67 11.24
C VAL A 222 -3.33 -7.87 11.98
N GLU A 223 -3.64 -8.04 13.27
CA GLU A 223 -3.25 -9.23 14.04
C GLU A 223 -3.81 -10.51 13.41
N LEU A 224 -5.10 -10.50 13.04
CA LEU A 224 -5.75 -11.60 12.34
C LEU A 224 -5.05 -11.96 11.02
N VAL A 225 -4.68 -10.96 10.21
CA VAL A 225 -3.97 -11.21 8.94
C VAL A 225 -2.58 -11.80 9.17
N ALA A 226 -1.86 -11.36 10.21
CA ALA A 226 -0.52 -11.87 10.50
C ALA A 226 -0.52 -13.39 10.70
N ASP A 227 -1.53 -13.92 11.39
CA ASP A 227 -1.71 -15.36 11.61
C ASP A 227 -1.94 -16.13 10.29
N ASP A 228 -2.72 -15.57 9.38
CA ASP A 228 -3.14 -16.27 8.15
C ASP A 228 -2.15 -16.06 6.99
N LEU A 229 -1.37 -14.97 6.97
CA LEU A 229 -0.45 -14.64 5.89
C LEU A 229 0.59 -15.75 5.67
N PHE A 230 1.11 -16.37 6.74
CA PHE A 230 2.03 -17.49 6.60
C PHE A 230 1.42 -18.66 5.82
N GLU A 231 0.16 -18.98 6.08
CA GLU A 231 -0.54 -20.08 5.43
C GLU A 231 -0.84 -19.76 3.96
N PHE A 232 -1.21 -18.51 3.63
CA PHE A 232 -1.32 -18.08 2.23
C PHE A 232 0.01 -18.17 1.48
N ILE A 233 1.10 -17.75 2.11
CA ILE A 233 2.44 -17.86 1.51
C ILE A 233 2.79 -19.33 1.28
N ARG A 234 2.57 -20.20 2.27
CA ARG A 234 2.87 -21.64 2.13
C ARG A 234 2.07 -22.26 0.99
N ASP A 235 0.78 -21.99 0.92
CA ASP A 235 -0.07 -22.56 -0.13
C ASP A 235 0.30 -22.02 -1.52
N ALA A 236 0.68 -20.74 -1.63
CA ALA A 236 1.17 -20.17 -2.88
C ALA A 236 2.54 -20.75 -3.31
N GLN A 237 3.36 -21.22 -2.35
CA GLN A 237 4.60 -21.93 -2.63
C GLN A 237 4.39 -23.37 -3.13
N GLU A 238 3.19 -23.94 -2.96
CA GLU A 238 2.83 -25.29 -3.45
C GLU A 238 2.27 -25.27 -4.88
N ILE A 239 2.10 -24.08 -5.46
CA ILE A 239 1.57 -23.86 -6.81
C ILE A 239 2.71 -23.39 -7.71
N ASP A 240 3.22 -24.29 -8.53
CA ASP A 240 4.26 -24.00 -9.53
C ASP A 240 3.68 -23.78 -10.92
N LEU A 241 4.19 -22.77 -11.64
CA LEU A 241 3.93 -22.57 -13.06
C LEU A 241 5.15 -22.99 -13.90
N GLU A 242 4.94 -23.96 -14.80
CA GLU A 242 5.97 -24.40 -15.75
C GLU A 242 5.95 -23.51 -17.01
N PHE A 243 6.72 -22.44 -16.98
CA PHE A 243 6.86 -21.47 -18.07
C PHE A 243 7.47 -22.07 -19.35
N ALA A 244 8.12 -23.24 -19.30
CA ALA A 244 8.54 -23.94 -20.51
C ALA A 244 7.37 -24.56 -21.30
N GLU A 245 6.24 -24.82 -20.63
CA GLU A 245 5.03 -25.38 -21.23
C GLU A 245 3.96 -24.31 -21.54
N LEU A 246 4.09 -23.13 -20.92
CA LEU A 246 3.20 -22.00 -21.17
C LEU A 246 3.55 -21.28 -22.49
N PRO A 247 2.55 -20.66 -23.14
CA PRO A 247 2.74 -19.98 -24.42
C PRO A 247 3.30 -18.56 -24.29
N PHE A 248 3.75 -18.18 -23.09
CA PHE A 248 4.27 -16.87 -22.75
C PHE A 248 5.42 -17.00 -21.74
N THR A 249 6.29 -15.98 -21.72
CA THR A 249 7.38 -15.81 -20.77
C THR A 249 6.90 -15.24 -19.43
N VAL A 250 7.77 -15.24 -18.41
CA VAL A 250 7.47 -14.61 -17.11
C VAL A 250 7.20 -13.11 -17.26
N THR A 251 7.89 -12.42 -18.17
CA THR A 251 7.62 -11.00 -18.46
C THR A 251 6.23 -10.83 -19.07
N GLU A 252 5.89 -11.64 -20.07
CA GLU A 252 4.57 -11.59 -20.72
C GLU A 252 3.44 -11.96 -19.75
N PHE A 253 3.66 -12.85 -18.78
CA PHE A 253 2.71 -13.13 -17.71
C PHE A 253 2.32 -11.86 -16.93
N TYR A 254 3.29 -11.06 -16.49
CA TYR A 254 2.99 -9.80 -15.81
C TYR A 254 2.33 -8.78 -16.74
N SER A 255 2.73 -8.71 -18.01
CA SER A 255 2.07 -7.86 -19.01
C SER A 255 0.61 -8.25 -19.24
N LEU A 256 0.30 -9.55 -19.30
CA LEU A 256 -1.05 -10.10 -19.43
C LEU A 256 -1.91 -9.80 -18.18
N LEU A 257 -1.29 -9.76 -17.00
CA LEU A 257 -1.94 -9.28 -15.77
C LEU A 257 -2.21 -7.76 -15.77
N GLY A 258 -1.67 -7.02 -16.73
CA GLY A 258 -1.89 -5.59 -16.92
C GLY A 258 -0.79 -4.70 -16.33
N PHE A 259 0.35 -5.26 -15.92
CA PHE A 259 1.52 -4.44 -15.56
C PHE A 259 2.06 -3.74 -16.81
N PRO A 260 2.47 -2.45 -16.70
CA PRO A 260 3.19 -1.79 -17.78
C PRO A 260 4.56 -2.48 -17.98
N ASP A 261 5.04 -2.51 -19.23
CA ASP A 261 6.25 -3.24 -19.63
C ASP A 261 7.45 -3.05 -18.68
N TYR A 262 7.71 -1.79 -18.28
CA TYR A 262 8.84 -1.48 -17.40
C TYR A 262 8.73 -2.08 -15.99
N LEU A 263 7.52 -2.41 -15.52
CA LEU A 263 7.31 -3.13 -14.26
C LEU A 263 7.27 -4.63 -14.49
N ALA A 264 6.65 -5.08 -15.59
CA ALA A 264 6.61 -6.49 -15.97
C ALA A 264 8.02 -7.07 -16.11
N GLU A 265 8.93 -6.37 -16.79
CA GLU A 265 10.34 -6.73 -16.91
C GLU A 265 11.01 -6.85 -15.52
N ARG A 266 10.78 -5.87 -14.63
CA ARG A 266 11.40 -5.85 -13.29
C ARG A 266 10.86 -6.94 -12.37
N ALA A 267 9.58 -7.24 -12.49
CA ALA A 267 8.94 -8.29 -11.71
C ALA A 267 9.46 -9.67 -12.17
N ALA A 268 9.57 -9.88 -13.48
CA ALA A 268 10.11 -11.10 -14.05
C ALA A 268 11.60 -11.30 -13.70
N GLU A 269 12.43 -10.27 -13.87
CA GLU A 269 13.85 -10.32 -13.49
C GLU A 269 14.04 -10.75 -12.03
N ASP A 270 13.23 -10.22 -11.11
CA ASP A 270 13.31 -10.58 -9.69
C ASP A 270 12.75 -11.97 -9.41
N ALA A 271 11.59 -12.33 -9.99
CA ALA A 271 11.00 -13.66 -9.81
C ALA A 271 11.94 -14.77 -10.32
N GLU A 272 12.47 -14.65 -11.54
CA GLU A 272 13.41 -15.61 -12.13
C GLU A 272 14.71 -15.72 -11.32
N ALA A 273 15.20 -14.62 -10.74
CA ALA A 273 16.42 -14.61 -9.94
C ALA A 273 16.26 -15.28 -8.57
N ASN A 274 15.04 -15.30 -8.03
CA ASN A 274 14.74 -15.85 -6.71
C ASN A 274 14.08 -17.24 -6.76
N ALA A 275 13.63 -17.70 -7.94
CA ALA A 275 13.07 -19.03 -8.13
C ALA A 275 14.14 -20.14 -8.01
N ALA A 276 13.71 -21.33 -7.59
CA ALA A 276 14.57 -22.52 -7.59
C ALA A 276 14.96 -22.96 -9.02
N SER A 277 14.06 -22.73 -9.97
CA SER A 277 14.22 -22.94 -11.40
C SER A 277 13.66 -21.74 -12.14
N PRO A 278 14.34 -21.17 -13.16
CA PRO A 278 13.80 -20.05 -13.93
C PRO A 278 12.63 -20.45 -14.84
N PHE A 279 12.34 -21.75 -14.96
CA PHE A 279 11.23 -22.27 -15.79
C PHE A 279 10.05 -22.77 -14.95
N GLU A 280 10.26 -23.03 -13.66
CA GLU A 280 9.25 -23.53 -12.74
C GLU A 280 9.24 -22.58 -11.54
N ILE A 281 8.25 -21.68 -11.51
CA ILE A 281 8.20 -20.58 -10.54
C ILE A 281 6.88 -20.66 -9.78
N ASP A 282 6.98 -20.66 -8.45
CA ASP A 282 5.81 -20.68 -7.57
C ASP A 282 5.09 -19.33 -7.48
N MET A 283 3.80 -19.35 -7.14
CA MET A 283 2.96 -18.14 -7.04
C MET A 283 3.47 -17.15 -6.00
N TRP A 284 4.08 -17.61 -4.90
CA TRP A 284 4.68 -16.71 -3.92
C TRP A 284 5.89 -15.97 -4.52
N THR A 285 6.75 -16.65 -5.26
CA THR A 285 7.89 -16.05 -5.95
C THR A 285 7.42 -15.05 -7.01
N LEU A 286 6.33 -15.35 -7.73
CA LEU A 286 5.71 -14.40 -8.67
C LEU A 286 5.12 -13.16 -7.97
N HIS A 287 4.44 -13.34 -6.84
CA HIS A 287 3.95 -12.24 -6.00
C HIS A 287 5.11 -11.38 -5.45
N SER A 288 6.18 -12.03 -4.97
CA SER A 288 7.39 -11.35 -4.49
C SER A 288 8.02 -10.48 -5.59
N GLY A 289 8.12 -10.98 -6.82
CA GLY A 289 8.60 -10.21 -7.96
C GLY A 289 7.71 -9.01 -8.29
N ALA A 290 6.39 -9.17 -8.26
CA ALA A 290 5.44 -8.07 -8.47
C ALA A 290 5.61 -6.97 -7.41
N THR A 291 5.66 -7.35 -6.12
CA THR A 291 5.85 -6.39 -5.02
C THR A 291 7.23 -5.73 -5.05
N TYR A 292 8.27 -6.43 -5.48
CA TYR A 292 9.59 -5.86 -5.74
C TYR A 292 9.53 -4.75 -6.79
N ALA A 293 8.93 -5.04 -7.95
CA ALA A 293 8.80 -4.07 -9.04
C ALA A 293 8.02 -2.82 -8.58
N LEU A 294 6.92 -3.01 -7.85
CA LEU A 294 6.10 -1.91 -7.33
C LEU A 294 6.83 -1.09 -6.27
N THR A 295 7.58 -1.73 -5.38
CA THR A 295 8.31 -1.06 -4.30
C THR A 295 9.45 -0.20 -4.85
N HIS A 296 10.25 -0.77 -5.76
CA HIS A 296 11.53 -0.17 -6.16
C HIS A 296 11.48 0.59 -7.48
N PHE A 297 10.57 0.23 -8.41
CA PHE A 297 10.61 0.75 -9.78
C PHE A 297 9.37 1.54 -10.21
N PHE A 298 8.25 1.48 -9.48
CA PHE A 298 7.04 2.25 -9.81
C PHE A 298 7.32 3.75 -9.94
N GLN A 299 6.94 4.39 -11.05
CA GLN A 299 7.26 5.81 -11.29
C GLN A 299 6.09 6.77 -10.98
N GLY A 300 4.92 6.24 -10.60
CA GLY A 300 3.73 7.03 -10.31
C GLY A 300 3.69 7.62 -8.88
N LYS A 301 2.54 8.24 -8.56
CA LYS A 301 2.20 8.73 -7.21
C LYS A 301 1.63 7.57 -6.39
N GLU A 302 1.90 7.56 -5.08
CA GLU A 302 1.12 6.75 -4.13
C GLU A 302 -0.38 7.11 -4.24
N GLY A 303 -1.27 6.13 -4.06
CA GLY A 303 -2.71 6.27 -4.23
C GLY A 303 -3.26 5.42 -5.38
N THR A 304 -4.40 5.82 -5.98
CA THR A 304 -5.22 4.98 -6.86
C THR A 304 -4.46 4.26 -7.98
N SER A 305 -3.47 4.91 -8.60
CA SER A 305 -2.66 4.29 -9.65
C SER A 305 -1.79 3.15 -9.14
N LEU A 306 -1.23 3.28 -7.93
CA LEU A 306 -0.46 2.22 -7.29
C LEU A 306 -1.42 1.12 -6.78
N ASP A 307 -2.53 1.52 -6.15
CA ASP A 307 -3.53 0.61 -5.58
C ASP A 307 -4.04 -0.41 -6.62
N GLN A 308 -4.19 0.00 -7.89
CA GLN A 308 -4.59 -0.91 -8.96
C GLN A 308 -3.58 -2.06 -9.15
N TYR A 309 -2.28 -1.75 -9.22
CA TYR A 309 -1.25 -2.78 -9.41
C TYR A 309 -0.99 -3.59 -8.15
N VAL A 310 -1.13 -2.97 -6.97
CA VAL A 310 -1.07 -3.69 -5.68
C VAL A 310 -2.15 -4.77 -5.61
N ARG A 311 -3.39 -4.46 -6.02
CA ARG A 311 -4.46 -5.48 -6.08
C ARG A 311 -4.10 -6.63 -7.00
N VAL A 312 -3.57 -6.33 -8.20
CA VAL A 312 -3.14 -7.36 -9.15
C VAL A 312 -2.01 -8.21 -8.56
N ALA A 313 -1.04 -7.60 -7.85
CA ALA A 313 0.01 -8.35 -7.17
C ALA A 313 -0.58 -9.25 -6.08
N ASN A 314 -1.47 -8.73 -5.23
CA ASN A 314 -2.11 -9.47 -4.16
C ASN A 314 -2.97 -10.62 -4.70
N ASP A 315 -3.62 -10.47 -5.85
CA ASP A 315 -4.36 -11.57 -6.49
C ASP A 315 -3.44 -12.77 -6.75
N ILE A 316 -2.16 -12.57 -7.11
CA ILE A 316 -1.21 -13.68 -7.33
C ILE A 316 -1.03 -14.51 -6.05
N LEU A 317 -1.03 -13.86 -4.88
CA LEU A 317 -0.86 -14.52 -3.58
C LEU A 317 -2.17 -15.09 -3.03
N PHE A 318 -3.25 -14.31 -3.07
CA PHE A 318 -4.51 -14.63 -2.38
C PHE A 318 -5.55 -15.29 -3.28
N ASN A 319 -5.46 -15.11 -4.60
CA ASN A 319 -6.35 -15.69 -5.60
C ASN A 319 -5.59 -16.22 -6.85
N PRO A 320 -4.79 -17.30 -6.70
CA PRO A 320 -3.99 -17.84 -7.80
C PRO A 320 -4.82 -18.28 -9.03
N GLU A 321 -6.02 -18.82 -8.83
CA GLU A 321 -6.91 -19.23 -9.92
C GLU A 321 -7.42 -18.02 -10.70
N GLY A 322 -7.99 -17.02 -10.01
CA GLY A 322 -8.44 -15.79 -10.65
C GLY A 322 -7.30 -15.03 -11.36
N THR A 323 -6.06 -15.22 -10.90
CA THR A 323 -4.85 -14.74 -11.59
C THR A 323 -4.65 -15.47 -12.92
N ILE A 324 -4.73 -16.80 -12.96
CA ILE A 324 -4.60 -17.57 -14.20
C ILE A 324 -5.77 -17.31 -15.17
N GLU A 325 -7.01 -17.26 -14.68
CA GLU A 325 -8.18 -16.90 -15.51
C GLU A 325 -8.03 -15.52 -16.16
N ARG A 326 -7.46 -14.56 -15.43
CA ARG A 326 -7.17 -13.22 -15.97
C ARG A 326 -6.15 -13.29 -17.08
N VAL A 327 -5.08 -14.07 -16.91
CA VAL A 327 -4.04 -14.27 -17.93
C VAL A 327 -4.59 -14.97 -19.15
N GLU A 328 -5.39 -16.03 -18.98
CA GLU A 328 -6.05 -16.76 -20.05
C GLU A 328 -6.90 -15.82 -20.91
N ARG A 329 -7.79 -15.05 -20.27
CA ARG A 329 -8.64 -14.07 -20.98
C ARG A 329 -7.83 -13.00 -21.70
N ALA A 330 -6.80 -12.45 -21.06
CA ALA A 330 -5.94 -11.43 -21.68
C ALA A 330 -5.19 -12.01 -22.90
N TYR A 331 -4.78 -13.27 -22.82
CA TYR A 331 -4.11 -13.96 -23.92
C TYR A 331 -5.08 -14.26 -25.07
N GLU A 332 -6.30 -14.69 -24.78
CA GLU A 332 -7.38 -14.86 -25.77
C GLU A 332 -7.67 -13.53 -26.51
N GLU A 333 -7.82 -12.43 -25.76
CA GLU A 333 -8.04 -11.10 -26.33
C GLU A 333 -6.87 -10.65 -27.24
N GLN A 334 -5.62 -10.97 -26.88
CA GLN A 334 -4.45 -10.71 -27.74
C GLN A 334 -4.50 -11.52 -29.04
N LEU A 335 -4.85 -12.81 -28.98
CA LEU A 335 -4.98 -13.65 -30.16
C LEU A 335 -6.08 -13.16 -31.11
N GLU A 336 -7.20 -12.67 -30.58
CA GLU A 336 -8.29 -12.07 -31.37
C GLU A 336 -7.86 -10.75 -32.04
N ALA A 337 -7.11 -9.91 -31.32
CA ALA A 337 -6.62 -8.63 -31.84
C ALA A 337 -5.58 -8.81 -32.95
N ASP A 338 -4.75 -9.85 -32.87
CA ASP A 338 -3.73 -10.19 -33.88
C ASP A 338 -4.30 -11.01 -35.06
N GLY A 339 -5.57 -11.41 -34.99
CA GLY A 339 -6.24 -12.38 -35.85
C GLY A 339 -6.67 -11.96 -37.26
N ASP A 340 -5.85 -11.23 -38.03
CA ASP A 340 -6.04 -11.03 -39.49
C ASP A 340 -5.11 -11.91 -40.36
N ASP A 341 -4.33 -12.83 -39.75
CA ASP A 341 -3.28 -13.60 -40.43
C ASP A 341 -3.43 -15.14 -40.34
N GLY A 342 -4.41 -15.70 -41.07
CA GLY A 342 -4.37 -17.07 -41.60
C GLY A 342 -4.63 -18.28 -40.66
N SER A 343 -5.00 -19.41 -41.27
CA SER A 343 -5.46 -20.64 -40.58
C SER A 343 -4.40 -21.44 -39.80
N GLN A 344 -3.12 -21.02 -39.83
CA GLN A 344 -2.05 -21.65 -39.06
C GLN A 344 -1.82 -20.94 -37.71
N ALA A 345 -2.11 -19.63 -37.62
CA ALA A 345 -2.06 -18.90 -36.36
C ALA A 345 -3.15 -19.40 -35.38
N SER A 346 -4.34 -19.73 -35.88
CA SER A 346 -5.45 -20.22 -35.02
C SER A 346 -5.14 -21.55 -34.32
N LEU A 347 -4.48 -22.49 -34.99
CA LEU A 347 -4.12 -23.80 -34.39
C LEU A 347 -3.00 -23.70 -33.35
N ALA A 348 -2.11 -22.70 -33.47
CA ALA A 348 -1.08 -22.44 -32.47
C ALA A 348 -1.72 -21.77 -31.23
N GLY A 349 -2.63 -20.81 -31.43
CA GLY A 349 -3.42 -20.21 -30.37
C GLY A 349 -4.28 -21.20 -29.59
N GLU A 350 -4.97 -22.13 -30.27
CA GLU A 350 -5.77 -23.18 -29.63
C GLU A 350 -4.92 -24.11 -28.73
N ARG A 351 -3.68 -24.43 -29.13
CA ARG A 351 -2.77 -25.25 -28.30
C ARG A 351 -2.21 -24.49 -27.12
N ALA A 352 -1.97 -23.20 -27.29
CA ALA A 352 -1.51 -22.29 -26.26
C ALA A 352 -2.57 -22.16 -25.15
N LEU A 353 -3.82 -21.89 -25.52
CA LEU A 353 -4.96 -21.83 -24.59
C LEU A 353 -5.16 -23.17 -23.85
N ALA A 354 -5.11 -24.30 -24.56
CA ALA A 354 -5.22 -25.62 -23.92
C ALA A 354 -4.08 -25.96 -22.93
N SER A 355 -2.97 -25.22 -22.97
CA SER A 355 -1.88 -25.36 -21.98
C SER A 355 -2.15 -24.51 -20.74
N ILE A 356 -2.77 -23.32 -20.91
CA ILE A 356 -3.23 -22.47 -19.80
C ILE A 356 -4.42 -23.13 -19.09
N GLU A 357 -5.41 -23.63 -19.84
CA GLU A 357 -6.58 -24.35 -19.29
C GLU A 357 -6.16 -25.53 -18.41
N ARG A 358 -5.11 -26.27 -18.80
CA ARG A 358 -4.59 -27.39 -18.00
C ARG A 358 -4.04 -26.94 -16.66
N VAL A 359 -3.30 -25.83 -16.63
CA VAL A 359 -2.82 -25.23 -15.37
C VAL A 359 -4.01 -24.85 -14.50
N ASN A 360 -5.08 -24.30 -15.09
CA ASN A 360 -6.29 -23.96 -14.35
C ASN A 360 -7.01 -25.20 -13.78
N GLU A 361 -7.08 -26.29 -14.55
CA GLU A 361 -7.63 -27.58 -14.07
C GLU A 361 -6.80 -28.18 -12.92
N ASP A 362 -5.46 -28.11 -13.01
CA ASP A 362 -4.56 -28.61 -11.96
C ASP A 362 -4.65 -27.75 -10.69
N LEU A 363 -4.92 -26.45 -10.83
CA LEU A 363 -5.17 -25.51 -9.73
C LEU A 363 -6.48 -25.78 -8.98
N GLN A 364 -7.48 -26.35 -9.64
CA GLN A 364 -8.83 -26.52 -9.07
C GLN A 364 -8.85 -27.31 -7.76
N ALA A 365 -7.89 -28.22 -7.54
CA ALA A 365 -7.73 -28.95 -6.29
C ALA A 365 -7.26 -28.06 -5.12
N ASN A 366 -6.52 -27.00 -5.41
CA ASN A 366 -6.00 -26.03 -4.43
C ASN A 366 -6.97 -24.85 -4.23
N VAL A 367 -7.84 -24.56 -5.19
CA VAL A 367 -8.85 -23.49 -5.15
C VAL A 367 -9.75 -23.59 -3.93
N GLU A 368 -10.30 -24.77 -3.67
CA GLU A 368 -11.23 -24.98 -2.54
C GLU A 368 -10.57 -24.60 -1.20
N GLN A 369 -9.25 -24.78 -1.08
CA GLN A 369 -8.47 -24.41 0.11
C GLN A 369 -8.26 -22.90 0.22
N PHE A 370 -7.96 -22.21 -0.89
CA PHE A 370 -7.83 -20.75 -0.93
C PHE A 370 -9.17 -20.06 -0.64
N GLU A 371 -10.24 -20.44 -1.32
CA GLU A 371 -11.58 -19.88 -1.12
C GLU A 371 -12.05 -20.08 0.33
N ALA A 372 -11.84 -21.27 0.90
CA ALA A 372 -12.20 -21.55 2.28
C ALA A 372 -11.41 -20.68 3.28
N ARG A 373 -10.12 -20.42 3.02
CA ARG A 373 -9.31 -19.55 3.90
C ARG A 373 -9.71 -18.09 3.76
N GLU A 374 -9.92 -17.60 2.54
CA GLU A 374 -10.37 -16.23 2.30
C GLU A 374 -11.71 -15.96 2.99
N GLU A 375 -12.67 -16.89 2.87
CA GLU A 375 -13.97 -16.73 3.50
C GLU A 375 -13.86 -16.80 5.04
N ALA A 376 -13.04 -17.70 5.59
CA ALA A 376 -12.78 -17.75 7.03
C ALA A 376 -12.16 -16.45 7.55
N LEU A 377 -11.20 -15.87 6.83
CA LEU A 377 -10.59 -14.58 7.18
C LEU A 377 -11.62 -13.45 7.12
N ARG A 378 -12.45 -13.41 6.07
CA ARG A 378 -13.53 -12.43 5.90
C ARG A 378 -14.57 -12.52 7.02
N GLU A 379 -14.96 -13.73 7.43
CA GLU A 379 -15.87 -13.93 8.56
C GLU A 379 -15.27 -13.41 9.88
N ARG A 380 -13.96 -13.59 10.10
CA ARG A 380 -13.27 -13.05 11.29
C ARG A 380 -13.21 -11.52 11.27
N PHE A 381 -12.97 -10.89 10.12
CA PHE A 381 -13.03 -9.43 10.00
C PHE A 381 -14.40 -8.88 10.38
N GLN A 382 -15.48 -9.51 9.94
CA GLN A 382 -16.85 -9.10 10.31
C GLN A 382 -17.12 -9.22 11.81
N GLN A 383 -16.45 -10.13 12.52
CA GLN A 383 -16.60 -10.29 13.97
C GLN A 383 -15.87 -9.21 14.77
N VAL A 384 -14.79 -8.64 14.24
CA VAL A 384 -14.01 -7.58 14.89
C VAL A 384 -14.65 -6.19 14.69
N THR A 385 -15.37 -5.99 13.58
CA THR A 385 -16.01 -4.72 13.24
C THR A 385 -17.44 -4.56 13.83
N ASN A 386 -17.96 -5.56 14.55
CA ASN A 386 -19.29 -5.54 15.21
C ASN A 386 -19.16 -5.46 16.73
#